data_AF-A0A9D0KJW0-F1
#
_entry.id   AF-A0A9D0KJW0-F1
#
_cell.length_a   1.000
_cell.length_b   1.000
_cell.length_c   1.000
_cell.angle_alpha   90.00
_cell.angle_beta   90.00
_cell.angle_gamma   90.00
#
_symmetry.space_group_name_H-M   'P 1'
#
loop_
_entity.id
_entity.type
_entity.pdbx_description
1 polymer ?
#
loop_
_entity_poly.entity_id
_entity_poly.type
_entity_poly.pdbx_seq_one_letter_code
_entity_poly.pdbx_strand_id
1 'polypeptide(L)'
;GYPELPDHLAAELEFLAWLGEQAVAAYEAGDEKQAQERIGQQQAFLRKQVQPWLPTFCQRVEDAARIPFYRELARLARTVLSASTTPMSSD
;
A
#
# COMPACT_ATOMS: atom_id res chain seq x y z
N GLY A 1 -24.36 -3.59 -1.40
CA GLY A 1 -23.26 -3.18 -0.50
C GLY A 1 -22.24 -4.29 -0.50
N TYR A 2 -20.95 -3.97 -0.42
CA TYR A 2 -19.87 -4.95 -0.32
C TYR A 2 -19.38 -4.93 1.14
N PRO A 3 -19.99 -5.71 2.05
CA PRO A 3 -19.62 -5.72 3.47
C PRO A 3 -18.16 -6.13 3.70
N GLU A 4 -17.54 -6.84 2.76
CA GLU A 4 -16.15 -7.31 2.88
C GLU A 4 -15.09 -6.29 2.44
N LEU A 5 -15.49 -5.16 1.83
CA LEU A 5 -14.55 -4.18 1.30
C LEU A 5 -13.65 -3.52 2.39
N PRO A 6 -14.19 -3.14 3.57
CA PRO A 6 -13.38 -2.58 4.66
C PRO A 6 -12.35 -3.58 5.20
N ASP A 7 -12.74 -4.84 5.36
CA ASP A 7 -11.87 -5.91 5.85
C ASP A 7 -10.79 -6.25 4.82
N HIS A 8 -11.16 -6.28 3.53
CA HIS A 8 -10.23 -6.50 2.43
C HIS A 8 -9.17 -5.40 2.33
N LEU A 9 -9.58 -4.13 2.42
CA LEU A 9 -8.65 -2.99 2.42
C LEU A 9 -7.66 -3.09 3.60
N ALA A 10 -8.15 -3.37 4.81
CA ALA A 10 -7.29 -3.50 5.98
C ALA A 10 -6.28 -4.64 5.78
N ALA A 11 -6.74 -5.82 5.33
CA ALA A 11 -5.88 -6.98 5.08
C ALA A 11 -4.82 -6.71 4.00
N GLU A 12 -5.18 -6.03 2.91
CA GLU A 12 -4.22 -5.69 1.85
C GLU A 12 -3.16 -4.69 2.31
N LEU A 13 -3.54 -3.69 3.13
CA LEU A 13 -2.60 -2.73 3.71
C LEU A 13 -1.68 -3.40 4.75
N GLU A 14 -2.22 -4.29 5.58
CA GLU A 14 -1.44 -5.09 6.53
C GLU A 14 -0.42 -5.97 5.79
N PHE A 15 -0.81 -6.60 4.69
CA PHE A 15 0.10 -7.40 3.90
C PHE A 15 1.23 -6.56 3.26
N LEU A 16 0.91 -5.36 2.78
CA LEU A 16 1.93 -4.42 2.30
C LEU A 16 2.91 -4.02 3.41
N ALA A 17 2.40 -3.70 4.60
CA ALA A 17 3.23 -3.36 5.75
C ALA A 17 4.15 -4.53 6.14
N TRP A 18 3.59 -5.74 6.23
CA TRP A 18 4.33 -6.95 6.53
C TRP A 18 5.47 -7.21 5.54
N LEU A 19 5.25 -7.07 4.23
CA LEU A 19 6.32 -7.21 3.24
C LEU A 19 7.45 -6.18 3.43
N GLY A 20 7.11 -4.96 3.87
CA GLY A 20 8.09 -3.93 4.20
C GLY A 20 8.90 -4.28 5.45
N GLU A 21 8.24 -4.76 6.50
CA GLU A 21 8.90 -5.24 7.71
C GLU A 21 9.85 -6.41 7.42
N GLN A 22 9.43 -7.36 6.57
CA GLN A 22 10.30 -8.45 6.13
C GLN A 22 11.51 -7.95 5.34
N ALA A 23 11.35 -6.92 4.50
CA ALA A 23 12.47 -6.32 3.78
C ALA A 23 13.46 -5.64 4.73
N VAL A 24 12.98 -4.91 5.74
CA VAL A 24 13.82 -4.29 6.77
C VAL A 24 14.56 -5.35 7.57
N ALA A 25 13.86 -6.39 8.04
CA ALA A 25 14.49 -7.48 8.80
C ALA A 25 15.59 -8.20 8.00
N ALA A 26 15.37 -8.44 6.71
CA ALA A 26 16.37 -9.03 5.83
C ALA A 26 17.60 -8.11 5.65
N TYR A 27 17.36 -6.81 5.47
CA TYR A 27 18.43 -5.81 5.36
C TYR A 27 19.27 -5.72 6.64
N GLU A 28 18.62 -5.66 7.81
CA GLU A 28 19.30 -5.64 9.11
C GLU A 28 20.11 -6.92 9.39
N ALA A 29 19.70 -8.04 8.82
CA ALA A 29 20.44 -9.30 8.87
C ALA A 29 21.59 -9.40 7.84
N GLY A 30 21.77 -8.39 6.98
CA GLY A 30 22.78 -8.37 5.93
C GLY A 30 22.42 -9.18 4.67
N ASP A 31 21.17 -9.62 4.54
CA ASP A 31 20.66 -10.35 3.36
C ASP A 31 20.01 -9.37 2.38
N GLU A 32 20.85 -8.58 1.69
CA GLU A 32 20.41 -7.58 0.71
C GLU A 32 19.57 -8.18 -0.43
N LYS A 33 19.87 -9.43 -0.82
CA LYS A 33 19.12 -10.12 -1.87
C LYS A 33 17.67 -10.38 -1.42
N GLN A 34 17.49 -10.93 -0.23
CA GLN A 34 16.16 -11.17 0.32
C GLN A 34 15.39 -9.86 0.57
N ALA A 35 16.07 -8.81 1.03
CA ALA A 35 15.47 -7.49 1.17
C ALA A 35 14.91 -6.98 -0.17
N GLN A 36 15.70 -7.07 -1.23
CA GLN A 36 15.28 -6.67 -2.58
C GLN A 36 14.15 -7.54 -3.13
N GLU A 37 14.15 -8.85 -2.85
CA GLU A 37 13.05 -9.75 -3.21
C GLU A 37 11.74 -9.34 -2.51
N ARG A 38 11.78 -9.00 -1.22
CA ARG A 38 10.60 -8.54 -0.46
C ARG A 38 10.08 -7.20 -0.95
N ILE A 39 10.96 -6.25 -1.26
CA ILE A 39 10.59 -4.97 -1.90
C ILE A 39 9.91 -5.24 -3.26
N GLY A 40 10.48 -6.12 -4.08
CA GLY A 40 9.90 -6.49 -5.38
C GLY A 40 8.50 -7.10 -5.24
N GLN A 41 8.30 -7.96 -4.25
CA GLN A 41 6.99 -8.54 -3.91
C GLN A 41 5.99 -7.47 -3.45
N GLN A 42 6.42 -6.55 -2.58
CA GLN A 42 5.58 -5.45 -2.09
C GLN A 42 5.09 -4.58 -3.24
N GLN A 43 5.99 -4.17 -4.13
CA GLN A 43 5.65 -3.37 -5.31
C GLN A 43 4.73 -4.14 -6.27
N ALA A 44 4.98 -5.44 -6.48
CA ALA A 44 4.13 -6.25 -7.35
C ALA A 44 2.71 -6.40 -6.79
N PHE A 45 2.58 -6.61 -5.48
CA PHE A 45 1.29 -6.69 -4.81
C PHE A 45 0.54 -5.36 -4.87
N LEU A 46 1.22 -4.25 -4.54
CA LEU A 46 0.65 -2.90 -4.64
C LEU A 46 0.07 -2.62 -6.03
N ARG A 47 0.86 -2.89 -7.09
CA ARG A 47 0.42 -2.65 -8.48
C ARG A 47 -0.73 -3.55 -8.93
N LYS A 48 -0.71 -4.83 -8.54
CA LYS A 48 -1.65 -5.83 -9.08
C LYS A 48 -2.95 -5.93 -8.28
N GLN A 49 -2.87 -5.76 -6.96
CA GLN A 49 -4.01 -6.00 -6.07
C GLN A 49 -4.62 -4.68 -5.58
N VAL A 50 -3.81 -3.71 -5.14
CA VAL A 50 -4.33 -2.51 -4.46
C VAL A 50 -4.61 -1.34 -5.42
N GLN A 51 -3.67 -1.00 -6.30
CA GLN A 51 -3.80 0.14 -7.22
C GLN A 51 -5.02 0.12 -8.15
N PRO A 52 -5.51 -1.02 -8.67
CA PRO A 52 -6.64 -1.02 -9.59
C PRO A 52 -7.93 -0.41 -9.04
N TRP A 53 -8.14 -0.47 -7.73
CA TRP A 53 -9.39 0.00 -7.11
C TRP A 53 -9.17 1.14 -6.10
N LEU A 54 -7.97 1.30 -5.55
CA LEU A 54 -7.66 2.31 -4.52
C LEU A 54 -8.04 3.75 -4.91
N PRO A 55 -7.73 4.27 -6.12
CA PRO A 55 -8.07 5.64 -6.49
C PRO A 55 -9.59 5.90 -6.46
N THR A 56 -10.36 4.96 -6.99
CA THR A 56 -11.83 5.03 -6.99
C THR A 56 -12.40 4.92 -5.58
N PHE A 57 -11.83 4.06 -4.73
CA PHE A 57 -12.22 3.97 -3.33
C PHE A 57 -11.96 5.29 -2.58
N CYS A 58 -10.74 5.84 -2.69
CA CYS A 58 -10.39 7.08 -2.02
C CYS A 58 -11.29 8.24 -2.45
N GLN A 59 -11.57 8.39 -3.75
CA GLN A 59 -12.48 9.42 -4.24
C GLN A 59 -13.88 9.29 -3.61
N ARG A 60 -14.42 8.07 -3.54
CA ARG A 60 -15.73 7.82 -2.93
C ARG A 60 -15.75 8.13 -1.43
N VAL A 61 -14.66 7.85 -0.72
CA VAL A 61 -14.54 8.23 0.69
C VAL A 61 -14.48 9.75 0.83
N GLU A 62 -13.70 10.44 0.01
CA GLU A 62 -13.60 11.90 0.04
C GLU A 62 -14.96 12.59 -0.18
N ASP A 63 -15.75 12.09 -1.13
CA ASP A 63 -17.07 12.63 -1.48
C ASP A 63 -18.14 12.32 -0.42
N ALA A 64 -18.08 11.15 0.22
CA ALA A 64 -19.07 10.70 1.19
C ALA A 64 -18.72 11.03 2.66
N ALA A 65 -17.46 11.34 2.96
CA ALA A 65 -16.99 11.56 4.33
C ALA A 65 -17.66 12.79 4.95
N ARG A 66 -18.43 12.53 6.01
CA ARG A 66 -19.02 13.55 6.89
C ARG A 66 -18.04 14.03 7.96
N ILE A 67 -16.99 13.26 8.23
CA ILE A 67 -15.94 13.56 9.21
C ILE A 67 -14.66 13.90 8.44
N PRO A 68 -14.02 15.07 8.67
CA PRO A 68 -12.81 15.48 7.97
C PRO A 68 -11.67 14.46 8.04
N PHE A 69 -11.52 13.75 9.16
CA PHE A 69 -10.50 12.72 9.35
C PHE A 69 -10.49 11.66 8.23
N TYR A 70 -11.64 11.08 7.88
CA TYR A 70 -11.69 10.04 6.85
C TYR A 70 -11.39 10.57 5.43
N ARG A 71 -11.69 11.85 5.18
CA ARG A 71 -11.32 12.51 3.92
C ARG A 71 -9.81 12.66 3.81
N GLU A 72 -9.15 13.14 4.87
CA GLU A 72 -7.70 13.29 4.88
C GLU A 72 -6.98 11.94 4.88
N LEU A 73 -7.54 10.92 5.54
CA LEU A 73 -7.00 9.55 5.48
C LEU A 73 -7.04 8.98 4.06
N ALA A 74 -8.14 9.17 3.32
CA ALA A 74 -8.25 8.73 1.93
C ALA A 74 -7.23 9.43 1.02
N ARG A 75 -7.00 10.73 1.22
CA ARG A 75 -5.98 11.50 0.49
C ARG A 75 -4.58 10.98 0.80
N LEU A 76 -4.27 10.79 2.07
CA LEU A 76 -2.98 10.27 2.51
C LEU A 76 -2.70 8.89 1.90
N ALA A 77 -3.65 7.96 1.99
CA ALA A 77 -3.53 6.62 1.42
C ALA A 77 -3.26 6.68 -0.09
N ARG A 78 -4.00 7.51 -0.83
CA ARG A 78 -3.80 7.69 -2.28
C ARG A 78 -2.40 8.22 -2.58
N THR A 79 -1.93 9.24 -1.86
CA THR A 79 -0.61 9.86 -2.08
C THR A 79 0.54 8.90 -1.78
N VAL A 80 0.52 8.26 -0.61
CA VAL A 80 1.59 7.35 -0.18
C VAL A 80 1.72 6.16 -1.12
N LEU A 81 0.60 5.52 -1.46
CA LEU A 81 0.58 4.29 -2.26
C LEU A 81 0.77 4.53 -3.77
N SER A 82 0.65 5.78 -4.21
CA SER A 82 1.02 6.18 -5.57
C SER A 82 2.52 6.45 -5.71
N ALA A 83 3.17 6.96 -4.67
CA ALA A 83 4.60 7.27 -4.67
C ALA A 83 5.50 6.03 -4.66
N SER A 84 5.07 4.93 -4.00
CA SER A 84 5.84 3.68 -3.87
C SER A 84 6.00 2.86 -5.16
N THR A 85 5.50 3.34 -6.30
CA THR A 85 5.62 2.67 -7.61
C THR A 85 6.70 3.27 -8.50
N THR A 86 7.28 4.42 -8.12
CA THR A 86 8.42 4.97 -8.85
C THR A 86 9.59 3.99 -8.75
N PRO A 87 10.09 3.44 -9.86
CA PRO A 87 11.26 2.59 -9.83
C PRO A 87 12.40 3.43 -9.25
N MET A 88 12.96 2.96 -8.14
CA MET A 88 14.17 3.54 -7.58
C MET A 88 15.27 3.22 -8.58
N SER A 89 15.61 4.20 -9.41
CA SER A 89 16.70 4.09 -10.39
C SER A 89 17.94 3.59 -9.66
N SER A 90 18.46 2.45 -10.11
CA SER A 90 19.80 2.02 -9.75
C SER A 90 20.78 2.99 -10.39
N ASP A 91 21.42 3.84 -9.58
CA ASP A 91 22.74 4.40 -9.90
C ASP A 91 23.81 3.31 -9.69
#